data_AF-A0AAD8WVK9-F1
#
_entry.id   AF-A0AAD8WVK9-F1
#
_cell.length_a   1.000
_cell.length_b   1.000
_cell.length_c   1.000
_cell.angle_alpha   90.00
_cell.angle_beta   90.00
_cell.angle_gamma   90.00
#
_symmetry.space_group_name_H-M   'P 1'
#
loop_
_entity.id
_entity.type
_entity.pdbx_description
1 polymer ?
#
loop_
_entity_poly.entity_id
_entity_poly.type
_entity_poly.pdbx_seq_one_letter_code
_entity_poly.pdbx_strand_id
1 'polypeptide(L)'
;MIQEDVELILKIKTARREEGDFIAWQPEHNGMFTVKSAYHLAVSENLREAGGVASSNRPDGARPIWKVVWQAKIPQKVKICAWRLAVDGLPTMKLKQRRNWATLDTCIRCGMEAEDAFHAVISCPRSAMVWEAMREVWELPEKEELLHTGHEWLLDLLARSNEHTRARIMMLVWRTAVT
;
A
#
# COMPACT_ATOMS: atom_id res chain seq x y z
N MET A 1 -11.00 -35.25 -2.77
CA MET A 1 -12.26 -34.51 -2.94
C MET A 1 -12.99 -34.60 -1.62
N ILE A 2 -13.25 -33.47 -0.97
CA ILE A 2 -13.70 -33.41 0.42
C ILE A 2 -15.23 -33.65 0.42
N GLN A 3 -15.78 -34.30 1.46
CA GLN A 3 -17.21 -34.68 1.51
C GLN A 3 -18.15 -33.46 1.32
N GLU A 4 -17.73 -32.29 1.80
CA GLU A 4 -18.45 -31.02 1.63
C GLU A 4 -18.58 -30.58 0.16
N ASP A 5 -17.57 -30.84 -0.67
CA ASP A 5 -17.60 -30.49 -2.09
C ASP A 5 -18.69 -31.30 -2.82
N VAL A 6 -18.88 -32.56 -2.43
CA VAL A 6 -19.85 -33.47 -3.04
C VAL A 6 -21.28 -32.98 -2.79
N GLU A 7 -21.58 -32.55 -1.57
CA GLU A 7 -22.91 -32.00 -1.23
C GLU A 7 -23.23 -30.71 -1.97
N LEU A 8 -22.22 -29.88 -2.25
CA LEU A 8 -22.37 -28.64 -3.00
C LEU A 8 -22.57 -28.92 -4.50
N ILE A 9 -21.82 -29.86 -5.08
CA ILE A 9 -21.95 -30.26 -6.48
C ILE A 9 -23.34 -30.82 -6.77
N LEU A 10 -23.89 -31.64 -5.85
CA LEU A 10 -25.23 -32.22 -6.01
C LEU A 10 -26.38 -31.19 -5.96
N LYS A 11 -26.13 -29.98 -5.45
CA LYS A 11 -27.11 -28.88 -5.43
C LYS A 11 -27.14 -28.08 -6.74
N ILE A 12 -26.16 -28.29 -7.63
CA ILE A 12 -26.11 -27.60 -8.92
C ILE A 12 -27.23 -28.16 -9.79
N LYS A 13 -28.23 -27.32 -10.10
CA LYS A 13 -29.28 -27.69 -11.05
C LYS A 13 -28.69 -27.69 -12.45
N THR A 14 -28.50 -28.88 -13.01
CA THR A 14 -28.13 -29.04 -14.42
C THR A 14 -29.26 -28.57 -15.33
N ALA A 15 -28.89 -28.11 -16.52
CA ALA A 15 -29.87 -27.65 -17.49
C ALA A 15 -30.85 -28.79 -17.82
N ARG A 16 -32.15 -28.46 -17.86
CA ARG A 16 -33.23 -29.42 -18.17
C ARG A 16 -33.29 -29.78 -19.67
N ARG A 17 -32.52 -29.06 -20.48
CA ARG A 17 -32.38 -29.23 -21.93
C ARG A 17 -30.94 -29.62 -22.21
N GLU A 18 -30.73 -30.59 -23.10
CA GLU A 18 -29.42 -30.90 -23.67
C GLU A 18 -29.02 -29.77 -24.61
N GLU A 19 -28.54 -28.67 -24.03
CA GLU A 19 -27.83 -27.63 -24.74
C GLU A 19 -26.34 -28.00 -24.74
N GLY A 20 -25.66 -27.78 -25.86
CA GLY A 20 -24.24 -28.09 -25.98
C GLY A 20 -23.40 -27.26 -25.00
N ASP A 21 -22.25 -27.80 -24.61
CA ASP A 21 -21.31 -27.11 -23.72
C ASP A 21 -20.94 -25.73 -24.27
N PHE A 22 -20.95 -24.72 -23.39
CA PHE A 22 -20.53 -23.36 -23.72
C PHE A 22 -19.51 -22.85 -22.72
N ILE A 23 -18.65 -21.94 -23.17
CA ILE A 23 -17.63 -21.31 -22.33
C ILE A 23 -18.30 -20.19 -21.53
N ALA A 24 -18.23 -20.27 -20.19
CA ALA A 24 -18.72 -19.23 -19.30
C ALA A 24 -17.57 -18.53 -18.57
N TRP A 25 -17.60 -17.20 -18.53
CA TRP A 25 -16.67 -16.38 -17.78
C TRP A 25 -17.16 -16.19 -16.33
N GLN A 26 -16.58 -16.94 -15.40
CA GLN A 26 -16.99 -16.98 -13.98
C GLN A 26 -17.00 -15.61 -13.25
N PRO A 27 -16.09 -14.66 -13.52
CA PRO A 27 -16.08 -13.36 -12.83
C PRO A 27 -17.31 -12.48 -13.07
N GLU A 28 -18.09 -12.74 -14.11
CA GLU A 28 -19.33 -12.01 -14.40
C GLU A 28 -20.54 -12.92 -14.23
N HIS A 29 -21.58 -12.44 -13.55
CA HIS A 29 -22.80 -13.20 -13.27
C HIS A 29 -23.58 -13.63 -14.54
N ASN A 30 -23.37 -12.93 -15.65
CA ASN A 30 -23.96 -13.23 -16.95
C ASN A 30 -23.11 -14.21 -17.79
N GLY A 31 -21.97 -14.67 -17.25
CA GLY A 31 -21.04 -15.57 -17.94
C GLY A 31 -20.32 -14.95 -19.13
N MET A 32 -20.46 -13.64 -19.38
CA MET A 32 -19.85 -12.97 -20.53
C MET A 32 -18.46 -12.44 -20.19
N PHE A 33 -17.53 -12.66 -21.10
CA PHE A 33 -16.19 -12.12 -21.00
C PHE A 33 -16.18 -10.61 -21.24
N THR A 34 -15.49 -9.85 -20.39
CA THR A 34 -15.11 -8.47 -20.69
C THR A 34 -13.64 -8.22 -20.35
N VAL A 35 -12.99 -7.34 -21.12
CA VAL A 35 -11.61 -6.91 -20.83
C VAL A 35 -11.49 -6.33 -19.42
N LYS A 36 -12.52 -5.64 -18.95
CA LYS A 36 -12.59 -5.06 -17.60
C LYS A 36 -12.54 -6.13 -16.51
N SER A 37 -13.40 -7.16 -16.60
CA SER A 37 -13.43 -8.22 -15.59
C SER A 37 -12.21 -9.13 -15.65
N ALA A 38 -11.67 -9.38 -16.85
CA ALA A 38 -10.39 -10.04 -17.03
C ALA A 38 -9.23 -9.28 -16.38
N TYR A 39 -9.17 -7.96 -16.57
CA TYR A 39 -8.17 -7.11 -15.93
C TYR A 39 -8.30 -7.13 -14.41
N HIS A 40 -9.52 -6.98 -13.88
CA HIS A 40 -9.75 -7.05 -12.43
C HIS A 40 -9.34 -8.39 -11.84
N LEU A 41 -9.67 -9.52 -12.49
CA LEU A 41 -9.26 -10.85 -12.04
C LEU A 41 -7.74 -10.99 -12.04
N ALA A 42 -7.08 -10.61 -13.14
CA ALA A 42 -5.62 -10.69 -13.26
C ALA A 42 -4.91 -9.83 -12.21
N VAL A 43 -5.43 -8.64 -11.94
CA VAL A 43 -4.90 -7.76 -10.88
C VAL A 43 -5.14 -8.39 -9.50
N SER A 44 -6.31 -8.94 -9.22
CA SER A 44 -6.59 -9.57 -7.92
C SER A 44 -5.73 -10.80 -7.63
N GLU A 45 -5.46 -11.63 -8.65
CA GLU A 45 -4.59 -12.81 -8.50
C GLU A 45 -3.12 -12.39 -8.30
N ASN A 46 -2.62 -11.41 -9.07
CA ASN A 46 -1.26 -10.91 -8.92
C ASN A 46 -1.04 -10.24 -7.54
N LEU A 47 -2.06 -9.55 -7.01
CA LEU A 47 -2.03 -8.99 -5.66
C LEU A 47 -2.02 -10.07 -4.57
N ARG A 48 -2.78 -11.17 -4.76
CA ARG A 48 -2.75 -12.34 -3.87
C ARG A 48 -1.38 -13.01 -3.85
N GLU A 49 -0.75 -13.19 -5.01
CA GLU A 49 0.56 -13.83 -5.15
C GLU A 49 1.71 -12.98 -4.61
N ALA A 50 1.63 -11.65 -4.77
CA ALA A 50 2.69 -10.74 -4.33
C ALA A 50 2.74 -10.51 -2.80
N GLY A 51 1.94 -11.22 -1.99
CA GLY A 51 1.74 -10.93 -0.57
C GLY A 51 1.23 -9.50 -0.32
N GLY A 52 0.74 -8.86 -1.37
CA GLY A 52 0.34 -7.48 -1.39
C GLY A 52 -1.07 -7.36 -0.86
N VAL A 53 -1.19 -6.95 0.39
CA VAL A 53 -2.43 -6.35 0.88
C VAL A 53 -2.62 -5.04 0.10
N ALA A 54 -3.13 -5.11 -1.13
CA ALA A 54 -3.79 -3.96 -1.70
C ALA A 54 -4.97 -3.67 -0.78
N SER A 55 -4.84 -2.57 -0.06
CA SER A 55 -5.81 -2.12 0.92
C SER A 55 -7.08 -1.57 0.23
N SER A 56 -7.80 -2.37 -0.57
CA SER A 56 -9.17 -2.05 -0.97
C SER A 56 -9.94 -3.23 -1.55
N ASN A 57 -10.91 -3.73 -0.79
CA ASN A 57 -12.11 -4.39 -1.31
C ASN A 57 -13.31 -3.42 -1.42
N ARG A 58 -13.09 -2.09 -1.48
CA ARG A 58 -14.20 -1.13 -1.67
C ARG A 58 -14.28 -0.69 -3.14
N PRO A 59 -15.43 -0.87 -3.82
CA PRO A 59 -15.59 -0.52 -5.23
C PRO A 59 -15.54 1.00 -5.52
N ASP A 60 -15.61 1.85 -4.48
CA ASP A 60 -15.57 3.31 -4.57
C ASP A 60 -14.14 3.91 -4.50
N GLY A 61 -13.11 3.08 -4.35
CA GLY A 61 -11.70 3.52 -4.40
C GLY A 61 -11.22 4.41 -3.24
N ALA A 62 -12.10 4.87 -2.34
CA ALA A 62 -11.74 5.75 -1.23
C ALA A 62 -11.60 4.99 0.10
N ARG A 63 -10.36 4.69 0.53
CA ARG A 63 -10.11 4.43 1.96
C ARG A 63 -10.41 5.72 2.74
N PRO A 64 -11.13 5.66 3.88
CA PRO A 64 -11.39 6.84 4.71
C PRO A 64 -10.10 7.59 5.11
N ILE A 65 -8.99 6.87 5.30
CA ILE A 65 -7.70 7.45 5.65
C ILE A 65 -7.10 8.33 4.55
N TRP A 66 -7.43 8.09 3.28
CA TRP A 66 -6.98 8.97 2.19
C TRP A 66 -7.59 10.36 2.31
N LYS A 67 -8.78 10.50 2.90
CA LYS A 67 -9.35 11.83 3.19
C LYS A 67 -8.43 12.62 4.12
N VAL A 68 -7.79 11.97 5.10
CA VAL A 68 -6.84 12.61 6.02
C VAL A 68 -5.63 13.18 5.26
N VAL A 69 -5.05 12.40 4.35
CA VAL A 69 -3.91 12.83 3.52
C VAL A 69 -4.29 13.98 2.59
N TRP A 70 -5.43 13.86 1.90
CA TRP A 70 -5.80 14.83 0.86
C TRP A 70 -6.42 16.12 1.42
N GLN A 71 -7.08 16.08 2.58
CA GLN A 71 -7.66 17.26 3.23
C GLN A 71 -6.66 18.07 4.08
N ALA A 72 -5.45 17.55 4.33
CA ALA A 72 -4.43 18.25 5.09
C ALA A 72 -4.13 19.65 4.52
N LYS A 73 -4.01 20.67 5.38
CA LYS A 73 -3.71 22.06 4.99
C LYS A 73 -2.21 22.28 4.75
N ILE A 74 -1.66 21.53 3.82
CA ILE A 74 -0.22 21.54 3.46
C ILE A 74 -0.04 21.59 1.94
N PRO A 75 1.16 21.94 1.43
CA PRO A 75 1.40 21.99 -0.01
C PRO A 75 1.11 20.67 -0.73
N GLN A 76 0.55 20.74 -1.94
CA GLN A 76 0.14 19.56 -2.71
C GLN A 76 1.28 18.56 -2.94
N LYS A 77 2.51 19.04 -3.16
CA LYS A 77 3.71 18.20 -3.32
C LYS A 77 3.99 17.31 -2.09
N VAL A 78 3.69 17.79 -0.90
CA VAL A 78 3.87 17.06 0.37
C VAL A 78 2.83 15.95 0.47
N LYS A 79 1.57 16.23 0.09
CA LYS A 79 0.50 15.23 0.02
C LYS A 79 0.84 14.10 -0.97
N ILE A 80 1.31 14.45 -2.16
CA ILE A 80 1.73 13.49 -3.18
C ILE A 80 2.87 12.62 -2.66
N CYS A 81 3.85 13.21 -1.96
CA CYS A 81 4.96 12.47 -1.37
C CYS A 81 4.48 11.48 -0.30
N ALA A 82 3.63 11.91 0.62
CA ALA A 82 3.06 11.05 1.65
C ALA A 82 2.22 9.91 1.07
N TRP A 83 1.40 10.20 0.05
CA TRP A 83 0.66 9.17 -0.69
C TRP A 83 1.60 8.16 -1.34
N ARG A 84 2.62 8.63 -2.06
CA ARG A 84 3.63 7.76 -2.69
C ARG A 84 4.37 6.91 -1.65
N LEU A 85 4.71 7.47 -0.50
CA LEU A 85 5.35 6.73 0.58
C LEU A 85 4.44 5.61 1.11
N ALA A 86 3.17 5.92 1.38
CA ALA A 86 2.20 4.95 1.92
C ALA A 86 1.84 3.81 0.95
N VAL A 87 2.10 3.96 -0.35
CA VAL A 87 1.85 2.91 -1.36
C VAL A 87 3.14 2.27 -1.88
N ASP A 88 4.26 2.41 -1.16
CA ASP A 88 5.60 1.94 -1.57
C ASP A 88 6.00 2.39 -2.99
N GLY A 89 5.57 3.59 -3.37
CA GLY A 89 5.80 4.23 -4.66
C GLY A 89 7.00 5.18 -4.69
N LEU A 90 7.73 5.35 -3.58
CA LEU A 90 8.98 6.11 -3.58
C LEU A 90 10.12 5.29 -4.22
N PRO A 91 11.05 5.94 -4.94
CA PRO A 91 12.16 5.27 -5.62
C PRO A 91 13.29 4.87 -4.64
N THR A 92 12.95 4.08 -3.62
CA THR A 92 13.91 3.53 -2.66
C THR A 92 14.81 2.48 -3.32
N MET A 93 15.99 2.21 -2.74
CA MET A 93 16.89 1.20 -3.30
C MET A 93 16.29 -0.20 -3.28
N LYS A 94 15.50 -0.57 -2.25
CA LYS A 94 14.75 -1.83 -2.25
C LYS A 94 13.76 -1.93 -3.42
N LEU A 95 13.06 -0.84 -3.74
CA LEU A 95 12.16 -0.80 -4.89
C LEU A 95 12.93 -0.91 -6.22
N LYS A 96 14.06 -0.22 -6.33
CA LYS A 96 14.91 -0.26 -7.53
C LYS A 96 15.49 -1.66 -7.75
N GLN A 97 15.94 -2.33 -6.71
CA GLN A 97 16.40 -3.72 -6.78
C GLN A 97 15.27 -4.66 -7.21
N ARG A 98 14.09 -4.54 -6.59
CA ARG A 98 12.90 -5.32 -6.99
C ARG A 98 12.51 -5.13 -8.46
N ARG A 99 12.79 -3.96 -9.05
CA ARG A 99 12.53 -3.65 -10.46
C ARG A 99 13.71 -3.93 -11.39
N ASN A 100 14.79 -4.56 -10.89
CA ASN A 100 16.03 -4.80 -11.63
C ASN A 100 16.68 -3.51 -12.19
N TRP A 101 16.47 -2.37 -11.52
CA TRP A 101 17.10 -1.08 -11.85
C TRP A 101 18.39 -0.82 -11.06
N ALA A 102 18.61 -1.58 -9.99
CA ALA A 102 19.81 -1.53 -9.17
C ALA A 102 20.18 -2.95 -8.74
N THR A 103 21.46 -3.22 -8.53
CA THR A 103 21.98 -4.50 -8.02
C THR A 103 21.92 -4.59 -6.49
N LEU A 104 22.11 -3.47 -5.80
CA LEU A 104 22.08 -3.38 -4.34
C LEU A 104 20.84 -2.62 -3.87
N ASP A 105 20.30 -3.02 -2.72
CA ASP A 105 19.22 -2.34 -2.02
C ASP A 105 19.72 -1.43 -0.88
N THR A 106 21.03 -1.37 -0.64
CA THR A 106 21.63 -0.59 0.45
C THR A 106 21.34 0.90 0.31
N CYS A 107 21.00 1.54 1.42
CA CYS A 107 20.73 2.96 1.50
C CYS A 107 21.94 3.79 1.08
N ILE A 108 21.78 4.61 0.04
CA ILE A 108 22.84 5.51 -0.46
C ILE A 108 23.19 6.63 0.50
N ARG A 109 22.31 6.92 1.47
CA ARG A 109 22.51 8.02 2.42
C ARG A 109 23.38 7.60 3.59
N CYS A 110 23.16 6.40 4.12
CA CYS A 110 23.85 5.92 5.32
C CYS A 110 24.81 4.74 5.05
N GLY A 111 24.61 3.99 3.98
CA GLY A 111 25.43 2.83 3.62
C GLY A 111 25.29 1.60 4.52
N MET A 112 24.31 1.56 5.43
CA MET A 112 24.25 0.53 6.47
C MET A 112 23.23 -0.60 6.21
N GLU A 113 22.00 -0.25 5.87
CA GLU A 113 20.90 -1.22 5.72
C GLU A 113 20.21 -1.06 4.37
N ALA A 114 19.36 -2.04 4.02
CA ALA A 114 18.48 -1.95 2.87
C ALA A 114 17.51 -0.75 2.99
N GLU A 115 17.42 0.08 1.96
CA GLU A 115 16.54 1.24 1.94
C GLU A 115 15.14 0.84 1.49
N ASP A 116 14.27 0.61 2.46
CA ASP A 116 12.83 0.64 2.26
C ASP A 116 12.22 2.00 2.61
N ALA A 117 10.89 2.12 2.47
CA ALA A 117 10.15 3.35 2.74
C ALA A 117 10.36 3.84 4.18
N PHE A 118 10.35 2.92 5.15
CA PHE A 118 10.52 3.25 6.56
C PHE A 118 11.96 3.68 6.85
N HIS A 119 12.95 2.94 6.36
CA HIS A 119 14.36 3.31 6.51
C HIS A 119 14.65 4.67 5.89
N ALA A 120 14.18 4.92 4.67
CA ALA A 120 14.43 6.18 3.95
C ALA A 120 13.99 7.41 4.75
N VAL A 121 12.89 7.36 5.51
CA VAL A 121 12.27 8.55 6.12
C VAL A 121 12.27 8.57 7.65
N ILE A 122 12.43 7.43 8.32
CA ILE A 122 12.43 7.29 9.79
C ILE A 122 13.77 6.76 10.30
N SER A 123 14.14 5.51 10.01
CA SER A 123 15.26 4.84 10.72
C SER A 123 16.66 5.14 10.18
N CYS A 124 16.80 5.62 8.94
CA CYS A 124 18.09 6.08 8.43
C CYS A 124 18.65 7.17 9.35
N PRO A 125 19.92 7.09 9.80
CA PRO A 125 20.47 8.07 10.75
C PRO A 125 20.36 9.51 10.26
N ARG A 126 20.54 9.75 8.96
CA ARG A 126 20.40 11.08 8.38
C ARG A 126 18.97 11.60 8.49
N SER A 127 17.97 10.73 8.31
CA SER A 127 16.57 11.06 8.52
C SER A 127 16.27 11.25 10.02
N ALA A 128 16.74 10.32 10.87
CA ALA A 128 16.58 10.39 12.32
C ALA A 128 17.13 11.70 12.91
N MET A 129 18.26 12.20 12.42
CA MET A 129 18.82 13.50 12.82
C MET A 129 17.87 14.67 12.51
N VAL A 130 17.19 14.65 11.35
CA VAL A 130 16.20 15.68 11.00
C VAL A 130 15.00 15.60 11.92
N TRP A 131 14.53 14.39 12.25
CA TRP A 131 13.45 14.20 13.21
C TRP A 131 13.83 14.72 14.60
N GLU A 132 15.04 14.40 15.07
CA GLU A 132 15.54 14.84 16.38
C GLU A 132 15.63 16.36 16.46
N ALA A 133 16.27 17.00 15.48
CA ALA A 133 16.39 18.46 15.44
C ALA A 133 15.01 19.16 15.42
N MET A 134 14.01 18.54 14.79
CA MET A 134 12.67 19.11 14.70
C MET A 134 11.84 18.87 15.97
N ARG A 135 12.21 17.92 16.84
CA ARG A 135 11.56 17.74 18.16
C ARG A 135 11.81 18.93 19.10
N GLU A 136 12.91 19.65 18.91
CA GLU A 136 13.20 20.87 19.69
C GLU A 136 12.19 22.00 19.42
N VAL A 137 11.54 21.98 18.25
CA VAL A 137 10.66 23.06 17.77
C VAL A 137 9.20 22.61 17.67
N TRP A 138 8.95 21.35 17.35
CA TRP A 138 7.63 20.80 17.11
C TRP A 138 7.31 19.66 18.08
N GLU A 139 6.08 19.66 18.58
CA GLU A 139 5.53 18.47 19.25
C GLU A 139 5.32 17.38 18.19
N LEU A 140 6.08 16.30 18.32
CA LEU A 140 6.13 15.16 17.41
C LEU A 140 5.90 13.86 18.20
N PRO A 141 5.39 12.79 17.55
CA PRO A 141 5.21 11.49 18.19
C PRO A 141 6.52 10.95 18.76
N GLU A 142 6.48 10.36 19.95
CA GLU A 142 7.68 9.79 20.58
C GLU A 142 8.31 8.68 19.72
N LYS A 143 9.59 8.35 19.96
CA LYS A 143 10.29 7.36 19.13
C LYS A 143 9.60 5.98 19.18
N GLU A 144 9.03 5.64 20.32
CA GLU A 144 8.25 4.42 20.56
C GLU A 144 6.93 4.40 19.78
N GLU A 145 6.45 5.56 19.30
CA GLU A 145 5.27 5.67 18.47
C GLU A 145 5.57 5.50 16.98
N LEU A 146 6.82 5.72 16.57
CA LEU A 146 7.32 5.56 15.21
C LEU A 146 7.68 4.09 14.92
N LEU A 147 6.71 3.20 15.10
CA LEU A 147 6.89 1.77 14.90
C LEU A 147 6.75 1.40 13.42
N HIS A 148 7.59 0.48 12.96
CA HIS A 148 7.41 -0.18 11.68
C HIS A 148 6.33 -1.26 11.82
N THR A 149 5.05 -0.90 11.68
CA THR A 149 3.90 -1.82 11.75
C THR A 149 3.66 -2.59 10.45
N GLY A 150 4.63 -2.59 9.53
CA GLY A 150 4.51 -3.13 8.18
C GLY A 150 4.17 -2.07 7.15
N HIS A 151 3.58 -2.46 6.02
CA HIS A 151 3.34 -1.57 4.86
C HIS A 151 2.44 -0.36 5.16
N GLU A 152 1.61 -0.43 6.20
CA GLU A 152 0.61 0.59 6.54
C GLU A 152 1.07 1.57 7.63
N TRP A 153 2.33 1.48 8.08
CA TRP A 153 2.86 2.23 9.22
C TRP A 153 2.59 3.74 9.17
N LEU A 154 2.71 4.36 7.99
CA LEU A 154 2.47 5.80 7.84
C LEU A 154 1.00 6.13 8.04
N LEU A 155 0.11 5.30 7.51
CA LEU A 155 -1.34 5.52 7.58
C LEU A 155 -1.84 5.28 9.01
N ASP A 156 -1.32 4.28 9.70
CA ASP A 156 -1.57 4.03 11.12
C ASP A 156 -1.10 5.21 11.97
N LEU A 157 0.12 5.70 11.72
CA LEU A 157 0.70 6.85 12.40
C LEU A 157 -0.12 8.14 12.19
N LEU A 158 -0.60 8.37 10.96
CA LEU A 158 -1.46 9.51 10.67
C LEU A 158 -2.83 9.33 11.32
N ALA A 159 -3.41 8.13 11.34
CA ALA A 159 -4.72 7.88 11.93
C ALA A 159 -4.77 8.23 13.42
N ARG A 160 -3.75 7.82 14.19
CA ARG A 160 -3.63 8.09 15.64
C ARG A 160 -3.25 9.54 15.99
N SER A 161 -2.73 10.30 15.03
CA SER A 161 -2.25 11.67 15.25
C SER A 161 -3.36 12.72 15.09
N ASN A 162 -3.22 13.87 15.75
CA ASN A 162 -4.09 15.03 15.54
C ASN A 162 -3.78 15.78 14.22
N GLU A 163 -4.63 16.73 13.79
CA GLU A 163 -4.46 17.45 12.50
C GLU A 163 -3.11 18.16 12.37
N HIS A 164 -2.63 18.83 13.42
CA HIS A 164 -1.37 19.55 13.41
C HIS A 164 -0.17 18.60 13.34
N THR A 165 -0.18 17.54 14.15
CA THR A 165 0.85 16.50 14.16
C THR A 165 0.91 15.77 12.82
N ARG A 166 -0.24 15.46 12.20
CA ARG A 166 -0.30 14.89 10.84
C ARG A 166 0.42 15.78 9.82
N ALA A 167 0.12 17.09 9.84
CA ALA A 167 0.77 18.04 8.94
C ALA A 167 2.30 18.07 9.15
N ARG A 168 2.76 18.12 10.41
CA ARG A 168 4.18 18.09 10.78
C ARG A 168 4.87 16.80 10.31
N ILE A 169 4.28 15.64 10.58
CA ILE A 169 4.78 14.33 10.12
C ILE A 169 4.92 14.33 8.59
N MET A 170 3.88 14.72 7.86
CA MET A 170 3.92 14.73 6.39
C MET A 170 4.99 15.68 5.84
N MET A 171 5.18 16.84 6.47
CA MET A 171 6.23 17.78 6.10
C MET A 171 7.63 17.22 6.37
N LEU A 172 7.86 16.53 7.50
CA LEU A 172 9.13 15.87 7.81
C LEU A 172 9.41 14.73 6.85
N VAL A 173 8.42 13.88 6.59
CA VAL A 173 8.50 12.81 5.59
C VAL A 173 8.91 13.38 4.23
N TRP A 174 8.29 14.47 3.79
CA TRP A 174 8.68 15.10 2.53
C TRP A 174 10.12 15.65 2.58
N ARG A 175 10.51 16.27 3.70
CA ARG A 175 11.86 16.80 3.88
C ARG A 175 12.92 15.70 3.83
N THR A 176 12.71 14.59 4.54
CA THR A 176 13.65 13.46 4.59
C THR A 176 13.62 12.62 3.32
N ALA A 177 12.49 12.54 2.62
CA ALA A 177 12.41 11.79 1.36
C ALA A 177 13.18 12.49 0.21
N VAL A 178 13.30 13.81 0.21
CA VAL A 178 13.84 14.60 -0.93
C VAL A 178 15.32 14.99 -0.75
N THR A 179 15.87 14.93 0.47
CA THR A 179 17.30 15.23 0.77
C THR A 179 18.25 14.10 0.46
#